data_AF-M4X188-F1
#
_entry.id   AF-M4X188-F1
#
_cell.length_a   1.000
_cell.length_b   1.000
_cell.length_c   1.000
_cell.angle_alpha   90.00
_cell.angle_beta   90.00
_cell.angle_gamma   90.00
#
_symmetry.space_group_name_H-M   'P 1'
#
loop_
_entity.id
_entity.type
_entity.pdbx_description
1 polymer ?
#
loop_
_entity_poly.entity_id
_entity_poly.type
_entity_poly.pdbx_seq_one_letter_code
_entity_poly.pdbx_strand_id
1 'polypeptide(L)'
;MPLRVIIPVRQPQGSLLYRVLLHLRRDFAWVAVPLLLLLLAGGAAGCYFAWLIRHWLPAAGAVAALLLAVGLLLFWGEYDWWLFKLGPREDVNLPLR
;
A
#
# COMPACT_ATOMS: atom_id res chain seq x y z
N MET A 1 -32.57 -12.41 35.62
CA MET A 1 -31.32 -12.97 35.06
C MET A 1 -30.75 -11.93 34.10
N PRO A 2 -29.54 -11.38 34.31
CA PRO A 2 -29.00 -10.37 33.41
C PRO A 2 -28.53 -11.02 32.11
N LEU A 3 -29.04 -10.54 30.98
CA LEU A 3 -28.60 -10.91 29.65
C LEU A 3 -27.15 -10.45 29.47
N ARG A 4 -26.20 -11.39 29.50
CA ARG A 4 -24.83 -11.15 29.04
C ARG A 4 -24.90 -10.82 27.55
N VAL A 5 -24.73 -9.56 27.22
CA VAL A 5 -24.47 -9.13 25.85
C VAL A 5 -23.09 -9.66 25.48
N ILE A 6 -23.06 -10.84 24.87
CA ILE A 6 -21.87 -11.35 24.20
C ILE A 6 -21.72 -10.47 22.97
N ILE A 7 -20.98 -9.37 23.09
CA ILE A 7 -20.55 -8.59 21.93
C ILE A 7 -19.61 -9.54 21.17
N PRO A 8 -19.97 -10.05 19.98
CA PRO A 8 -19.03 -10.85 19.22
C PRO A 8 -17.85 -9.94 18.93
N VAL A 9 -16.69 -10.29 19.49
CA VAL A 9 -15.43 -9.69 19.10
C VAL A 9 -15.32 -9.99 17.60
N ARG A 10 -15.62 -9.00 16.76
CA ARG A 10 -15.38 -9.05 15.31
C ARG A 10 -13.88 -9.09 15.12
N GLN A 11 -13.25 -10.22 15.44
CA GLN A 11 -11.92 -10.49 14.97
C GLN A 11 -12.01 -10.43 13.45
N PRO A 12 -11.15 -9.68 12.75
CA PRO A 12 -11.20 -9.59 11.31
C PRO A 12 -10.95 -11.00 10.75
N GLN A 13 -12.01 -11.73 10.39
CA GLN A 13 -11.93 -13.07 9.79
C GLN A 13 -11.43 -13.02 8.34
N GLY A 14 -10.49 -12.13 8.05
CA GLY A 14 -9.84 -11.99 6.74
C GLY A 14 -8.43 -12.56 6.74
N SER A 15 -7.87 -12.70 5.53
CA SER A 15 -6.50 -13.12 5.29
C SER A 15 -5.48 -12.26 6.05
N LEU A 16 -4.30 -12.81 6.33
CA LEU A 16 -3.22 -12.10 7.02
C LEU A 16 -2.88 -10.77 6.30
N LEU A 17 -2.89 -10.79 4.96
CA LEU A 17 -2.73 -9.61 4.11
C LEU A 17 -3.83 -8.56 4.32
N TYR A 18 -5.09 -8.97 4.43
CA TYR A 18 -6.19 -8.06 4.74
C TYR A 18 -6.01 -7.37 6.10
N ARG A 19 -5.60 -8.12 7.12
CA ARG A 19 -5.36 -7.54 8.46
C ARG A 19 -4.22 -6.52 8.44
N VAL A 20 -3.15 -6.82 7.71
CA VAL A 20 -2.00 -5.91 7.52
C VAL A 20 -2.44 -4.65 6.79
N LEU A 21 -3.18 -4.78 5.68
CA LEU A 21 -3.74 -3.63 4.96
C LEU A 21 -4.66 -2.80 5.84
N LEU A 22 -5.54 -3.44 6.60
CA LEU A 22 -6.48 -2.72 7.47
C LEU A 22 -5.76 -1.86 8.52
N HIS A 23 -4.65 -2.36 9.08
CA HIS A 23 -3.80 -1.58 9.99
C HIS A 23 -3.00 -0.51 9.25
N LEU A 24 -2.47 -0.84 8.08
CA LEU A 24 -1.71 0.09 7.27
C LEU A 24 -2.56 1.31 6.91
N ARG A 25 -3.86 1.20 6.64
CA ARG A 25 -4.70 2.31 6.12
C ARG A 25 -4.49 3.67 6.83
N ARG A 26 -4.32 3.67 8.15
CA ARG A 26 -4.13 4.89 8.95
C ARG A 26 -2.71 5.46 8.85
N ASP A 27 -1.72 4.59 8.80
CA ASP A 27 -0.29 4.96 8.79
C ASP A 27 0.31 4.96 7.38
N PHE A 28 -0.44 4.47 6.39
CA PHE A 28 0.04 4.24 5.04
C PHE A 28 0.36 5.55 4.35
N ALA A 29 -0.44 6.61 4.53
CA ALA A 29 -0.10 7.92 3.98
C ALA A 29 1.20 8.48 4.57
N TRP A 30 1.44 8.25 5.86
CA TRP A 30 2.66 8.70 6.55
C TRP A 30 3.91 7.94 6.14
N VAL A 31 3.79 6.71 5.63
CA VAL A 31 4.91 5.90 5.14
C VAL A 31 5.06 6.01 3.63
N ALA A 32 3.97 5.92 2.88
CA ALA A 32 3.95 5.91 1.43
C ALA A 32 4.36 7.26 0.84
N VAL A 33 3.91 8.39 1.39
CA VAL A 33 4.28 9.72 0.86
C VAL A 33 5.78 9.98 0.97
N PRO A 34 6.45 9.81 2.14
CA PRO A 34 7.90 9.95 2.23
C PRO A 34 8.66 8.96 1.35
N LEU A 35 8.19 7.71 1.28
CA LEU A 35 8.80 6.69 0.44
C LEU A 35 8.74 7.06 -1.04
N LEU A 36 7.61 7.61 -1.50
CA LEU A 36 7.41 8.03 -2.89
C LEU A 36 8.32 9.22 -3.23
N LEU A 37 8.44 10.19 -2.31
CA LEU A 37 9.38 11.29 -2.45
C LEU A 37 10.83 10.80 -2.51
N LEU A 38 11.20 9.83 -1.68
CA LEU A 38 12.53 9.20 -1.68
C LEU A 38 12.82 8.50 -3.01
N LEU A 39 11.86 7.73 -3.54
CA LEU A 39 12.01 7.03 -4.82
C LEU A 39 12.13 8.00 -6.00
N LEU A 40 11.34 9.08 -6.01
CA LEU A 40 11.44 10.13 -7.04
C LEU A 40 12.78 10.87 -6.95
N ALA A 41 13.18 11.29 -5.75
CA ALA A 41 14.44 11.98 -5.53
C ALA A 41 15.64 11.07 -5.87
N GLY A 42 15.60 9.80 -5.44
CA GLY A 42 16.61 8.80 -5.76
C GLY A 42 16.67 8.49 -7.26
N GLY A 43 15.53 8.42 -7.94
CA GLY A 43 15.46 8.29 -9.39
C GLY A 43 16.10 9.47 -10.12
N ALA A 44 15.73 10.70 -9.75
CA ALA A 44 16.30 11.91 -10.33
C ALA A 44 17.81 12.01 -10.08
N ALA A 45 18.25 11.74 -8.85
CA ALA A 45 19.67 11.73 -8.47
C ALA A 45 20.45 10.64 -9.22
N GLY A 46 19.88 9.44 -9.35
CA GLY A 46 20.48 8.34 -10.10
C GLY A 46 20.65 8.64 -11.59
N CYS A 47 19.65 9.26 -12.21
CA CYS A 47 19.74 9.75 -13.60
C CYS A 47 20.82 10.82 -13.76
N TYR A 48 20.87 11.80 -12.85
CA TYR A 48 21.90 12.84 -12.86
C TYR A 48 23.30 12.24 -12.68
N PHE A 49 23.45 11.31 -11.75
CA PHE A 49 24.71 10.63 -11.50
C PHE A 49 25.15 9.81 -12.71
N ALA A 50 24.22 9.08 -13.35
CA ALA A 50 24.48 8.34 -14.58
C ALA A 50 24.99 9.22 -15.72
N TRP A 51 24.38 10.41 -15.86
CA TRP A 51 24.83 11.41 -16.82
C TRP A 51 26.24 11.91 -16.50
N LEU A 52 26.52 12.22 -15.22
CA LEU A 52 27.81 12.71 -14.74
C LEU A 52 28.96 11.70 -14.98
N ILE A 53 28.75 10.43 -14.62
CA ILE A 53 29.79 9.40 -14.75
C ILE A 53 29.79 8.69 -16.11
N ARG A 54 28.87 9.09 -17.01
CA ARG A 54 28.69 8.50 -18.34
C ARG A 54 28.52 6.97 -18.31
N HIS A 55 27.90 6.47 -17.24
CA HIS A 55 27.70 5.03 -17.00
C HIS A 55 26.22 4.73 -16.86
N TRP A 56 25.76 3.65 -17.49
CA TRP A 56 24.34 3.31 -17.61
C TRP A 56 23.76 2.66 -16.34
N LEU A 57 24.59 1.99 -15.54
CA LEU A 57 24.15 1.24 -14.35
C LEU A 57 23.33 2.08 -13.34
N PRO A 58 23.74 3.29 -12.94
CA PRO A 58 22.90 4.15 -12.09
C PRO A 58 21.59 4.60 -12.75
N ALA A 59 21.54 4.73 -14.09
CA ALA A 59 20.28 5.00 -14.78
C ALA A 59 19.31 3.81 -14.72
N ALA A 60 19.83 2.58 -14.81
CA ALA A 60 19.01 1.38 -14.61
C ALA A 60 18.43 1.33 -13.19
N GLY A 61 19.23 1.68 -12.18
CA GLY A 61 18.76 1.83 -10.80
C GLY A 61 17.68 2.91 -10.64
N ALA A 62 17.85 4.05 -11.31
CA ALA A 62 16.86 5.12 -11.31
C ALA A 62 15.53 4.70 -11.94
N VAL A 63 15.58 3.96 -13.06
CA VAL A 63 14.37 3.40 -13.70
C VAL A 63 13.67 2.41 -12.77
N ALA A 64 14.42 1.55 -12.08
CA ALA A 64 13.84 0.64 -11.09
C ALA A 64 13.16 1.40 -9.94
N ALA A 65 13.78 2.46 -9.43
CA ALA A 65 13.17 3.31 -8.40
C ALA A 65 11.86 3.97 -8.88
N LEU A 66 11.83 4.43 -10.14
CA LEU A 66 10.62 4.99 -10.75
C LEU A 66 9.52 3.94 -10.93
N LEU A 67 9.86 2.72 -11.35
CA LEU A 67 8.89 1.62 -11.45
C LEU A 67 8.27 1.28 -10.10
N LEU A 68 9.08 1.27 -9.03
CA LEU A 68 8.58 1.09 -7.67
C LEU A 68 7.67 2.23 -7.23
N ALA A 69 8.01 3.49 -7.56
CA ALA A 69 7.17 4.64 -7.24
C ALA A 69 5.80 4.57 -7.94
N VAL A 70 5.79 4.20 -9.22
CA VAL A 70 4.55 4.01 -9.99
C VAL A 70 3.75 2.83 -9.44
N GLY A 71 4.40 1.71 -9.14
CA GLY A 71 3.74 0.55 -8.53
C GLY A 71 3.09 0.89 -7.19
N LEU A 72 3.77 1.69 -6.35
CA LEU A 72 3.22 2.17 -5.08
C LEU A 72 2.00 3.09 -5.29
N LEU A 73 2.05 3.97 -6.30
CA LEU A 73 0.94 4.85 -6.68
C LEU A 73 -0.28 4.06 -7.15
N LEU A 74 -0.09 3.06 -8.01
CA LEU A 74 -1.17 2.19 -8.50
C LEU A 74 -1.76 1.35 -7.36
N PHE A 75 -0.89 0.82 -6.50
CA PHE A 75 -1.33 0.07 -5.32
C PHE A 75 -2.16 0.92 -4.38
N TRP A 76 -1.81 2.20 -4.21
CA TRP A 76 -2.62 3.15 -3.45
C TRP A 76 -3.92 3.51 -4.17
N GLY A 77 -3.88 3.81 -5.46
CA GLY A 77 -5.08 4.14 -6.23
C GLY A 77 -6.17 3.07 -6.14
N GLU A 78 -5.75 1.80 -6.06
CA GLU A 78 -6.63 0.65 -5.93
C GLU A 78 -6.68 0.05 -4.51
N TYR A 79 -6.30 0.83 -3.49
CA TYR A 79 -6.19 0.32 -2.12
C TYR A 79 -7.52 -0.22 -1.58
N ASP A 80 -8.62 0.47 -1.86
CA ASP A 80 -9.96 0.04 -1.47
C ASP A 80 -10.39 -1.23 -2.24
N TRP A 81 -9.97 -1.37 -3.51
CA TRP A 81 -10.20 -2.59 -4.30
C TRP A 81 -9.44 -3.79 -3.72
N TRP A 82 -8.18 -3.59 -3.29
CA TRP A 82 -7.40 -4.63 -2.62
C TRP A 82 -8.02 -5.05 -1.28
N LEU A 83 -8.46 -4.09 -0.47
CA LEU A 83 -9.19 -4.35 0.78
C LEU A 83 -10.49 -5.13 0.52
N PHE A 84 -11.22 -4.79 -0.53
CA PHE A 84 -12.44 -5.49 -0.93
C PHE A 84 -12.15 -6.93 -1.42
N LYS A 85 -11.13 -7.12 -2.26
CA LYS A 85 -10.75 -8.45 -2.78
C LYS A 85 -10.24 -9.40 -1.69
N LEU A 86 -9.51 -8.87 -0.71
CA LEU A 86 -8.85 -9.64 0.36
C LEU A 86 -9.70 -9.76 1.63
N GLY A 87 -10.79 -8.98 1.72
CA GLY A 87 -11.73 -8.99 2.84
C GLY A 87 -12.52 -10.29 2.96
N PRO A 88 -13.07 -10.56 4.15
CA PRO A 88 -13.89 -11.74 4.39
C PRO A 88 -15.11 -11.75 3.45
N ARG A 89 -15.23 -12.81 2.64
CA ARG A 89 -16.34 -12.99 1.68
C ARG A 89 -17.67 -13.37 2.33
N GLU A 90 -17.65 -13.80 3.59
CA GLU A 90 -18.81 -14.43 4.25
C GLU A 90 -19.81 -13.43 4.86
N ASP A 91 -19.52 -12.12 4.85
CA ASP A 91 -20.38 -11.12 5.50
C ASP A 91 -20.56 -9.87 4.63
N VAL A 92 -20.79 -10.06 3.33
CA VAL A 92 -21.32 -9.00 2.44
C VAL A 92 -22.80 -8.80 2.76
N ASN A 93 -23.08 -8.31 3.97
CA ASN A 93 -24.27 -7.51 4.22
C ASN A 93 -24.01 -6.16 3.56
N LEU A 94 -24.24 -6.08 2.24
CA LEU A 94 -24.42 -4.81 1.54
C LEU A 94 -25.64 -4.12 2.20
N PRO A 95 -25.50 -2.99 2.90
CA PRO A 95 -26.64 -2.10 3.00
C PRO A 95 -26.81 -1.49 1.62
N LEU A 96 -27.65 -2.11 0.79
CA LEU A 96 -28.32 -1.42 -0.31
C LEU A 96 -28.95 -0.14 0.26
N ARG A 97 -28.38 1.00 -0.10
CA ARG A 97 -29.07 2.29 -0.17
C ARG A 97 -28.78 2.91 -1.51
#